data_AF-A0A382Y7H8-F1
#
_entry.id   AF-A0A382Y7H8-F1
#
_cell.length_a   1.000
_cell.length_b   1.000
_cell.length_c   1.000
_cell.angle_alpha   90.00
_cell.angle_beta   90.00
_cell.angle_gamma   90.00
#
_symmetry.space_group_name_H-M   'P 1'
#
loop_
_entity.id
_entity.type
_entity.pdbx_description
1 polymer ?
#
loop_
_entity_poly.entity_id
_entity_poly.type
_entity_poly.pdbx_seq_one_letter_code
_entity_poly.pdbx_strand_id
1 'polypeptide(L)'
;VKQKTTHDIIVVGGGHAGVEAANIAAKMNCSVLMITMDKKAIGRMSCNPAIGGLAKGQMVREIDMLGGLMGSLADKSGLQFKILNKSKGRAVWSPRAQVDKRQYETLVTSTILNNKNIDVVLGEAVELLVDNYSVSGVS
;
A
#
# COMPACT_ATOMS: atom_id res chain seq x y z
N VAL A 1 11.84 -14.30 14.47
CA VAL A 1 11.57 -15.61 13.82
C VAL A 1 12.63 -15.80 12.75
N LYS A 2 13.43 -16.88 12.78
CA LYS A 2 14.47 -17.09 11.77
C LYS A 2 13.81 -17.64 10.49
N GLN A 3 13.59 -16.75 9.50
CA GLN A 3 13.11 -17.14 8.17
C GLN A 3 14.22 -17.94 7.46
N LYS A 4 13.88 -19.11 6.91
CA LYS A 4 14.82 -19.99 6.20
C LYS A 4 14.83 -19.76 4.69
N THR A 5 13.86 -19.03 4.17
CA THR A 5 13.68 -18.73 2.75
C THR A 5 14.26 -17.36 2.42
N THR A 6 14.95 -17.26 1.28
CA THR A 6 15.39 -15.98 0.71
C THR A 6 14.26 -15.34 -0.08
N HIS A 7 14.18 -14.02 0.00
CA HIS A 7 13.23 -13.20 -0.75
C HIS A 7 13.99 -12.14 -1.53
N ASP A 8 13.48 -11.76 -2.70
CA ASP A 8 14.10 -10.73 -3.54
C ASP A 8 13.96 -9.35 -2.90
N ILE A 9 12.82 -9.09 -2.24
CA ILE A 9 12.50 -7.79 -1.63
C ILE A 9 11.92 -8.00 -0.23
N ILE A 10 12.42 -7.20 0.74
CA ILE A 10 11.85 -7.10 2.08
C ILE A 10 11.18 -5.74 2.24
N VAL A 11 9.90 -5.75 2.59
CA VAL A 11 9.11 -4.54 2.89
C VAL A 11 8.85 -4.49 4.40
N VAL A 12 9.46 -3.51 5.07
CA VAL A 12 9.25 -3.29 6.50
C VAL A 12 8.07 -2.35 6.71
N GLY A 13 6.96 -2.90 7.19
CA GLY A 13 5.74 -2.18 7.55
C GLY A 13 4.57 -2.40 6.58
N GLY A 14 3.39 -2.68 7.14
CA GLY A 14 2.13 -2.87 6.40
C GLY A 14 1.33 -1.58 6.14
N GLY A 15 1.97 -0.41 6.13
CA GLY A 15 1.29 0.86 5.86
C GLY A 15 0.93 1.03 4.37
N HIS A 16 0.28 2.14 4.01
CA HIS A 16 -0.12 2.42 2.62
C HIS A 16 1.06 2.34 1.64
N ALA A 17 2.23 2.89 2.02
CA ALA A 17 3.43 2.82 1.18
C ALA A 17 3.97 1.38 1.05
N GLY A 18 4.00 0.63 2.14
CA GLY A 18 4.45 -0.77 2.13
C GLY A 18 3.52 -1.68 1.32
N VAL A 19 2.21 -1.45 1.39
CA VAL A 19 1.22 -2.14 0.55
C VAL A 19 1.48 -1.92 -0.93
N GLU A 20 1.69 -0.67 -1.36
CA GLU A 20 1.98 -0.38 -2.77
C GLU A 20 3.33 -0.94 -3.21
N ALA A 21 4.38 -0.79 -2.38
CA ALA A 21 5.71 -1.34 -2.67
C ALA A 21 5.66 -2.86 -2.84
N ALA A 22 5.01 -3.58 -1.91
CA ALA A 22 4.87 -5.02 -1.98
C ALA A 22 4.03 -5.46 -3.19
N ASN A 23 2.93 -4.76 -3.50
CA ASN A 23 2.10 -5.07 -4.66
C ASN A 23 2.85 -4.89 -5.98
N ILE A 24 3.58 -3.78 -6.15
CA ILE A 24 4.33 -3.51 -7.39
C ILE A 24 5.47 -4.53 -7.55
N ALA A 25 6.24 -4.80 -6.48
CA ALA A 25 7.26 -5.84 -6.49
C ALA A 25 6.70 -7.22 -6.88
N ALA A 26 5.57 -7.61 -6.27
CA ALA A 26 4.90 -8.87 -6.59
C ALA A 26 4.40 -8.93 -8.04
N LYS A 27 3.92 -7.81 -8.60
CA LYS A 27 3.53 -7.70 -10.03
C LYS A 27 4.72 -7.84 -10.98
N MET A 28 5.93 -7.48 -10.53
CA MET A 28 7.18 -7.70 -11.25
C MET A 28 7.71 -9.14 -11.07
N ASN A 29 6.93 -10.05 -10.47
CA ASN A 29 7.28 -11.42 -10.14
C ASN A 29 8.43 -11.58 -9.13
N CYS A 30 8.73 -10.54 -8.34
CA CYS A 30 9.64 -10.67 -7.21
C CYS A 30 8.94 -11.40 -6.06
N SER A 31 9.68 -12.25 -5.36
CA SER A 31 9.29 -12.77 -4.04
C SER A 31 9.44 -11.68 -2.99
N VAL A 32 8.37 -11.39 -2.25
CA VAL A 32 8.31 -10.27 -1.29
C VAL A 32 8.04 -10.80 0.11
N LEU A 33 8.86 -10.38 1.07
CA LEU A 33 8.57 -10.54 2.49
C LEU A 33 8.08 -9.22 3.08
N MET A 34 6.82 -9.15 3.50
CA MET A 34 6.30 -8.06 4.30
C MET A 34 6.41 -8.38 5.79
N ILE A 35 7.11 -7.53 6.53
CA ILE A 35 7.21 -7.60 8.00
C ILE A 35 6.28 -6.56 8.58
N THR A 36 5.35 -6.98 9.46
CA THR A 36 4.41 -6.06 10.11
C THR A 36 4.19 -6.48 11.55
N MET A 37 3.97 -5.51 12.45
CA MET A 37 3.66 -5.79 13.86
C MET A 37 2.22 -6.30 14.05
N ASP A 38 1.32 -6.00 13.12
CA ASP A 38 -0.08 -6.43 13.16
C ASP A 38 -0.61 -6.68 11.73
N LYS A 39 -0.98 -7.93 11.45
CA LYS A 39 -1.57 -8.33 10.16
C LYS A 39 -2.94 -7.67 9.92
N LYS A 40 -3.69 -7.38 10.98
CA LYS A 40 -5.00 -6.71 10.90
C LYS A 40 -4.88 -5.20 10.69
N ALA A 41 -3.68 -4.63 10.82
CA ALA A 41 -3.42 -3.21 10.61
C ALA A 41 -2.89 -2.89 9.21
N ILE A 42 -2.79 -3.89 8.32
CA ILE A 42 -2.32 -3.69 6.95
C ILE A 42 -3.27 -2.72 6.22
N GLY A 43 -2.72 -1.63 5.70
CA GLY A 43 -3.50 -0.58 5.02
C GLY A 43 -4.43 0.22 5.93
N ARG A 44 -4.23 0.22 7.25
CA ARG A 44 -5.08 0.96 8.20
C ARG A 44 -5.16 2.45 7.87
N MET A 45 -6.37 3.00 7.82
CA MET A 45 -6.62 4.44 7.66
C MET A 45 -6.63 5.15 9.03
N SER A 46 -5.46 5.61 9.48
CA SER A 46 -5.30 6.19 10.82
C SER A 46 -5.90 7.59 11.01
N CYS A 47 -6.15 8.33 9.92
CA CYS A 47 -6.64 9.70 9.98
C CYS A 47 -8.10 9.79 9.49
N ASN A 48 -8.29 10.34 8.29
CA ASN A 48 -9.60 10.54 7.66
C ASN A 48 -9.91 9.35 6.73
N PRO A 49 -11.14 8.79 6.74
CA PRO A 49 -11.59 7.78 5.78
C PRO A 49 -11.87 8.38 4.38
N ALA A 50 -10.86 9.03 3.80
CA ALA A 50 -10.92 9.61 2.47
C ALA A 50 -9.63 9.39 1.69
N ILE A 51 -9.79 9.14 0.39
CA ILE A 51 -8.71 9.00 -0.59
C ILE A 51 -8.79 10.17 -1.59
N GLY A 52 -7.65 10.73 -1.95
CA GLY A 52 -7.56 11.89 -2.84
C GLY A 52 -7.72 13.25 -2.14
N GLY A 53 -8.18 14.26 -2.88
CA GLY A 53 -8.17 15.67 -2.49
C GLY A 53 -7.13 16.49 -3.28
N LEU A 54 -7.12 17.83 -3.17
CA LEU A 54 -6.41 18.76 -4.08
C LEU A 54 -5.12 18.22 -4.73
N ALA A 55 -4.06 17.96 -3.97
CA ALA A 55 -2.84 17.34 -4.50
C ALA A 55 -2.91 15.80 -4.55
N LYS A 56 -3.53 15.19 -3.52
CA LYS A 56 -3.55 13.74 -3.32
C LYS A 56 -4.31 12.98 -4.42
N GLY A 57 -5.35 13.58 -5.00
CA GLY A 57 -6.18 12.96 -6.02
C GLY A 57 -5.42 12.73 -7.32
N GLN A 58 -4.46 13.61 -7.65
CA GLN A 58 -3.57 13.40 -8.79
C GLN A 58 -2.57 12.28 -8.49
N MET A 59 -1.94 12.29 -7.30
CA MET A 59 -1.07 11.18 -6.89
C MET A 59 -1.78 9.82 -6.90
N VAL A 60 -3.03 9.75 -6.45
CA VAL A 60 -3.82 8.50 -6.50
C VAL A 60 -4.02 8.03 -7.95
N ARG A 61 -4.24 8.95 -8.90
CA ARG A 61 -4.37 8.63 -10.33
C ARG A 61 -3.05 8.17 -10.94
N GLU A 62 -1.95 8.78 -10.55
CA GLU A 62 -0.61 8.37 -10.97
C GLU A 62 -0.28 6.96 -10.44
N ILE A 63 -0.55 6.70 -9.16
CA ILE A 63 -0.40 5.38 -8.54
C ILE A 63 -1.24 4.35 -9.29
N ASP A 64 -2.51 4.64 -9.58
CA ASP A 64 -3.42 3.75 -10.32
C ASP A 64 -2.89 3.45 -11.74
N MET A 65 -2.39 4.47 -12.44
CA MET A 65 -1.80 4.34 -13.78
C MET A 65 -0.54 3.45 -13.77
N LEU A 66 0.27 3.53 -12.71
CA LEU A 66 1.44 2.66 -12.49
C LEU A 66 1.07 1.26 -11.99
N GLY A 67 -0.23 0.96 -11.84
CA GLY A 67 -0.72 -0.35 -11.40
C GLY A 67 -0.77 -0.53 -9.89
N GLY A 68 -0.78 0.55 -9.12
CA GLY A 68 -1.03 0.52 -7.69
C GLY A 68 -2.46 0.12 -7.33
N LEU A 69 -2.73 -0.05 -6.05
CA LEU A 69 -4.01 -0.54 -5.53
C LEU A 69 -4.94 0.59 -5.09
N MET A 70 -4.38 1.69 -4.57
CA MET A 70 -5.11 2.74 -3.86
C MET A 70 -6.34 3.27 -4.59
N GLY A 71 -6.23 3.55 -5.89
CA GLY A 71 -7.34 4.03 -6.72
C GLY A 71 -8.46 3.00 -6.81
N SER A 72 -8.14 1.81 -7.35
CA SER A 72 -9.11 0.72 -7.52
C SER A 72 -9.80 0.28 -6.21
N LEU A 73 -9.09 0.28 -5.08
CA LEU A 73 -9.65 -0.10 -3.80
C LEU A 73 -10.53 0.99 -3.21
N ALA A 74 -10.17 2.27 -3.44
CA ALA A 74 -11.01 3.40 -3.06
C ALA A 74 -12.33 3.42 -3.85
N ASP A 75 -12.30 3.03 -5.11
CA ASP A 75 -13.52 2.92 -5.93
C ASP A 75 -14.44 1.81 -5.41
N LYS A 76 -13.88 0.67 -4.98
CA LYS A 76 -14.65 -0.47 -4.43
C LYS A 76 -15.26 -0.22 -3.05
N SER A 77 -14.66 0.65 -2.24
CA SER A 77 -15.16 1.00 -0.90
C SER A 77 -15.76 2.41 -0.83
N GLY A 78 -15.93 3.08 -1.97
CA GLY A 78 -16.38 4.46 -2.01
C GLY A 78 -17.84 4.63 -1.60
N LEU A 79 -18.08 5.57 -0.69
CA LEU A 79 -19.43 5.99 -0.27
C LEU A 79 -19.85 7.29 -0.98
N GLN A 80 -18.89 8.16 -1.28
CA GLN A 80 -19.15 9.43 -1.97
C GLN A 80 -17.93 9.87 -2.79
N PHE A 81 -18.17 10.30 -4.03
CA PHE A 81 -17.15 10.81 -4.93
C PHE A 81 -17.41 12.27 -5.27
N LYS A 82 -16.35 13.09 -5.25
CA LYS A 82 -16.41 14.52 -5.61
C LYS A 82 -15.18 14.90 -6.43
N ILE A 83 -15.37 15.86 -7.34
CA ILE A 83 -14.27 16.57 -8.00
C ILE A 83 -14.11 17.93 -7.31
N LEU A 84 -12.96 18.15 -6.69
CA LEU A 84 -12.60 19.45 -6.11
C LEU A 84 -12.20 20.43 -7.21
N ASN A 85 -12.36 21.73 -6.94
CA ASN A 85 -12.06 22.83 -7.87
C ASN A 85 -12.78 22.74 -9.23
N LYS A 86 -13.97 22.11 -9.27
CA LYS A 86 -14.73 21.92 -10.52
C LYS A 86 -14.98 23.22 -11.31
N SER A 87 -15.12 24.35 -10.62
CA SER A 87 -15.34 25.68 -11.23
C SER A 87 -14.07 26.39 -11.73
N LYS A 88 -12.86 25.90 -11.42
CA LYS A 88 -11.59 26.61 -11.68
C LYS A 88 -10.83 26.07 -12.91
N GLY A 89 -11.50 25.31 -13.78
CA GLY A 89 -10.91 24.71 -14.98
C GLY A 89 -10.24 23.35 -14.73
N ARG A 90 -10.20 22.51 -15.77
CA ARG A 90 -9.84 21.07 -15.66
C ARG A 90 -8.42 20.81 -15.14
N ALA A 91 -7.47 21.69 -15.44
CA ALA A 91 -6.08 21.53 -15.04
C ALA A 91 -5.87 21.47 -13.51
N VAL A 92 -6.79 22.06 -12.73
CA VAL A 92 -6.72 22.10 -11.26
C VAL A 92 -7.78 21.22 -10.58
N TRP A 93 -8.50 20.40 -11.37
CA TRP A 93 -9.46 19.45 -10.84
C TRP A 93 -8.74 18.37 -10.05
N SER A 94 -9.37 17.87 -8.99
CA SER A 94 -8.79 16.77 -8.24
C SER A 94 -9.86 15.86 -7.65
N PRO A 95 -9.80 14.53 -7.89
CA PRO A 95 -10.76 13.60 -7.35
C PRO A 95 -10.57 13.42 -5.84
N ARG A 96 -11.70 13.22 -5.15
CA ARG A 96 -11.74 12.86 -3.74
C ARG A 96 -12.89 11.87 -3.50
N ALA A 97 -12.57 10.76 -2.85
CA ALA A 97 -13.53 9.77 -2.39
C ALA A 97 -13.60 9.79 -0.86
N GLN A 98 -14.80 9.78 -0.30
CA GLN A 98 -15.04 9.25 1.06
C GLN A 98 -15.25 7.75 0.93
N VAL A 99 -14.60 6.97 1.77
CA VAL A 99 -14.63 5.51 1.70
C VAL A 99 -15.16 4.92 2.99
N ASP A 100 -15.78 3.75 2.91
CA ASP A 100 -15.98 2.90 4.07
C ASP A 100 -14.61 2.41 4.54
N LYS A 101 -14.20 2.89 5.72
CA LYS A 101 -12.91 2.56 6.32
C LYS A 101 -12.70 1.06 6.50
N ARG A 102 -13.71 0.35 7.01
CA ARG A 102 -13.60 -1.08 7.33
C ARG A 102 -13.53 -1.89 6.05
N GLN A 103 -14.33 -1.52 5.06
CA GLN A 103 -14.31 -2.17 3.76
C GLN A 103 -12.98 -1.94 3.04
N TYR A 104 -12.46 -0.70 3.02
CA TYR A 104 -11.16 -0.39 2.42
C TYR A 104 -10.03 -1.20 3.07
N GLU A 105 -9.93 -1.19 4.40
CA GLU A 105 -8.91 -1.94 5.15
C GLU A 105 -9.01 -3.47 4.89
N THR A 106 -10.22 -4.00 4.81
CA THR A 106 -10.46 -5.42 4.49
C THR A 106 -10.02 -5.76 3.07
N LEU A 107 -10.34 -4.90 2.09
CA LEU A 107 -9.93 -5.08 0.71
C LEU A 107 -8.40 -5.02 0.55
N VAL A 108 -7.74 -4.08 1.22
CA VAL A 108 -6.28 -3.97 1.20
C VAL A 108 -5.65 -5.22 1.81
N THR A 109 -6.08 -5.59 3.03
CA THR A 109 -5.52 -6.73 3.76
C THR A 109 -5.71 -8.03 2.97
N SER A 110 -6.92 -8.28 2.44
CA SER A 110 -7.19 -9.48 1.63
C SER A 110 -6.39 -9.50 0.33
N THR A 111 -6.21 -8.36 -0.34
CA THR A 111 -5.39 -8.28 -1.55
C THR A 111 -3.94 -8.68 -1.29
N ILE A 112 -3.36 -8.22 -0.19
CA ILE A 112 -1.99 -8.56 0.20
C ILE A 112 -1.87 -10.03 0.63
N LEU A 113 -2.75 -10.49 1.52
CA LEU A 113 -2.68 -11.86 2.07
C LEU A 113 -2.98 -12.95 1.03
N ASN A 114 -3.74 -12.64 -0.02
CA ASN A 114 -4.07 -13.59 -1.09
C ASN A 114 -3.05 -13.56 -2.25
N ASN A 115 -2.04 -12.69 -2.20
CA ASN A 115 -1.02 -12.63 -3.25
C ASN A 115 0.06 -13.69 -3.01
N LYS A 116 0.16 -14.67 -3.91
CA LYS A 116 1.11 -15.78 -3.83
C LYS A 116 2.59 -15.38 -3.79
N ASN A 117 2.93 -14.17 -4.23
CA ASN A 117 4.31 -13.66 -4.25
C ASN A 117 4.65 -12.85 -2.98
N ILE A 118 3.68 -12.66 -2.06
CA ILE A 118 3.87 -11.85 -0.85
C ILE A 118 3.67 -12.73 0.39
N ASP A 119 4.76 -12.98 1.10
CA ASP A 119 4.71 -13.58 2.43
C ASP A 119 4.58 -12.50 3.50
N VAL A 120 3.68 -12.69 4.46
CA VAL A 120 3.50 -11.74 5.57
C VAL A 120 3.87 -12.39 6.89
N VAL A 121 4.86 -11.81 7.57
CA VAL A 121 5.32 -12.25 8.89
C VAL A 121 4.98 -11.21 9.95
N LEU A 122 4.52 -11.70 11.11
CA LEU A 122 4.40 -10.89 12.31
C LEU A 122 5.78 -10.72 12.94
N GLY A 123 6.21 -9.47 13.07
CA GLY A 123 7.50 -9.15 13.64
C GLY A 123 7.82 -7.67 13.57
N GLU A 124 8.95 -7.34 14.15
CA GLU A 124 9.57 -6.02 14.12
C GLU A 124 10.97 -6.22 13.54
N ALA A 125 11.33 -5.42 12.53
CA ALA A 125 12.69 -5.40 12.00
C ALA A 125 13.49 -4.40 12.84
N VAL A 126 14.52 -4.88 13.52
CA VAL A 126 15.28 -4.08 14.49
C VAL A 126 16.60 -3.55 13.93
N GLU A 127 17.18 -4.25 12.95
CA GLU A 127 18.46 -3.88 12.35
C GLU A 127 18.47 -4.19 10.84
N LEU A 128 19.17 -3.35 10.08
CA LEU A 128 19.53 -3.64 8.69
C LEU A 128 20.86 -4.42 8.69
N LEU A 129 20.87 -5.58 8.04
CA LEU A 129 22.10 -6.32 7.79
C LEU A 129 22.73 -5.78 6.52
N VAL A 130 24.00 -5.34 6.62
CA VAL A 130 24.75 -4.75 5.52
C VAL A 130 26.06 -5.50 5.36
N ASP A 131 26.36 -5.92 4.14
CA ASP A 131 27.62 -6.55 3.74
C ASP A 131 28.21 -5.80 2.54
N ASN A 132 29.48 -5.41 2.61
CA ASN A 132 30.19 -4.67 1.56
C ASN A 132 29.39 -3.49 0.97
N TYR A 133 28.81 -2.65 1.83
CA TYR A 133 27.95 -1.51 1.46
C TYR A 133 26.65 -1.86 0.73
N SER A 134 26.24 -3.13 0.74
CA SER A 134 24.97 -3.61 0.20
C SER A 134 24.09 -4.16 1.31
N VAL A 135 22.78 -3.89 1.25
CA VAL A 135 21.81 -4.50 2.18
C VAL A 135 21.68 -5.99 1.85
N SER A 136 21.86 -6.85 2.85
CA SER A 136 21.77 -8.31 2.73
C SER A 136 20.57 -8.90 3.48
N GLY A 137 19.93 -8.14 4.36
CA GLY A 137 18.72 -8.57 5.08
C GLY A 137 18.33 -7.67 6.23
N VAL A 138 17.49 -8.19 7.11
CA VAL A 138 17.06 -7.55 8.36
C VAL A 138 17.03 -8.56 9.50
N SER A 139 17.20 -8.11 10.75
CA SER A 139 17.04 -8.94 11.96
C SER A 139 15.73 -8.67 12.69
#